data_AF-I6WNB5-F1
#
_entry.id   AF-I6WNB5-F1
#
_cell.length_a   1.000
_cell.length_b   1.000
_cell.length_c   1.000
_cell.angle_alpha   90.00
_cell.angle_beta   90.00
_cell.angle_gamma   90.00
#
_symmetry.space_group_name_H-M   'P 1'
#
loop_
_entity.id
_entity.type
_entity.pdbx_description
1 polymer ?
#
loop_
_entity_poly.entity_id
_entity_poly.type
_entity_poly.pdbx_seq_one_letter_code
_entity_poly.pdbx_strand_id
1 'polypeptide(L)'
;HIKTKHGTDLPFKCEHCPQAFADEKELQQHTELFQGHKTHQCPHCDHKSTNSSDLKRRIISVHTKDFPHKCEVCEKGFHRPSELKKHSETHKGKKIHQCRHCDFKTSDPFVLSGHILSVHTKDLPFKCKRCKRGFRQQNELKKHMKTHSGRKVYQCQYCEYSTTDASGFKRHVISIHTKDYPHRCEHCKKGFRRPSEKNQHIMRH
;
A
#
# COMPACT_ATOMS: atom_id res chain seq x y z
N HIS A 1 2.03 6.41 12.07
CA HIS A 1 1.06 5.35 11.71
C HIS A 1 -0.33 5.93 11.82
N ILE A 2 -0.70 6.82 10.89
CA ILE A 2 -2.08 7.26 10.78
C ILE A 2 -2.77 6.19 9.95
N LYS A 3 -3.30 5.17 10.64
CA LYS A 3 -4.30 4.31 10.02
C LYS A 3 -5.53 5.18 9.87
N THR A 4 -5.81 5.63 8.66
CA THR A 4 -7.16 6.01 8.24
C THR A 4 -8.05 4.78 8.38
N LYS A 5 -8.57 4.56 9.58
CA LYS A 5 -9.64 3.60 9.80
C LYS A 5 -10.93 4.30 9.37
N HIS A 6 -11.38 3.96 8.17
CA HIS A 6 -12.77 4.14 7.78
C HIS A 6 -13.62 3.20 8.66
N GLY A 7 -14.11 3.74 9.77
CA GLY A 7 -15.15 3.17 10.62
C GLY A 7 -15.98 4.33 11.13
N THR A 8 -17.26 4.36 10.79
CA THR A 8 -18.20 5.47 10.97
C THR A 8 -18.72 5.61 12.40
N ASP A 9 -17.89 5.36 13.41
CA ASP A 9 -18.20 5.67 14.80
C ASP A 9 -16.94 6.18 15.49
N LEU A 10 -16.77 7.50 15.45
CA LEU A 10 -15.81 8.25 16.26
C LEU A 10 -16.65 8.97 17.33
N PRO A 11 -16.93 8.32 18.48
CA PRO A 11 -17.89 8.83 19.45
C PRO A 11 -17.40 10.10 20.16
N PHE A 12 -16.09 10.35 20.19
CA PHE A 12 -15.47 11.47 20.88
C PHE A 12 -15.19 12.60 19.89
N LYS A 13 -16.02 13.66 19.89
CA LYS A 13 -15.87 14.80 18.98
C LYS A 13 -15.18 15.96 19.70
N CYS A 14 -14.30 16.68 19.00
CA CYS A 14 -13.77 17.94 19.52
C CYS A 14 -14.81 19.05 19.41
N GLU A 15 -14.94 19.86 20.47
CA GLU A 15 -15.84 21.03 20.49
C GLU A 15 -15.25 22.24 19.74
N HIS A 16 -13.93 22.27 19.53
CA HIS A 16 -13.22 23.38 18.91
C HIS A 16 -12.82 23.13 17.44
N CYS A 17 -13.01 21.91 16.92
CA CYS A 17 -12.72 21.61 15.52
C CYS A 17 -13.53 20.42 14.99
N PRO A 18 -13.59 20.20 13.66
CA PRO A 18 -14.36 19.12 13.07
C PRO A 18 -13.75 17.71 13.25
N GLN A 19 -12.69 17.55 14.04
CA GLN A 19 -12.05 16.26 14.26
C GLN A 19 -12.81 15.42 15.29
N ALA A 20 -12.91 14.12 15.03
CA ALA A 20 -13.49 13.13 15.93
C ALA A 20 -12.50 11.97 16.13
N PHE A 21 -12.55 11.36 17.31
CA PHE A 21 -11.56 10.43 17.83
C PHE A 21 -12.20 9.12 18.26
N ALA A 22 -11.40 8.06 18.29
CA ALA A 22 -11.87 6.71 18.57
C ALA A 22 -12.01 6.46 20.08
N ASP A 23 -11.25 7.18 20.90
CA ASP A 23 -11.32 7.10 22.36
C ASP A 23 -11.12 8.49 23.01
N GLU A 24 -11.49 8.58 24.29
CA GLU A 24 -11.41 9.81 25.09
C GLU A 24 -9.97 10.30 25.27
N LYS A 25 -8.99 9.38 25.29
CA LYS A 25 -7.58 9.68 25.45
C LYS A 25 -7.02 10.38 24.22
N GLU A 26 -7.41 9.97 23.02
CA GLU A 26 -7.08 10.63 21.76
C GLU A 26 -7.71 12.04 21.68
N LEU A 27 -8.97 12.19 22.11
CA LEU A 27 -9.62 13.51 22.20
C LEU A 27 -8.91 14.41 23.23
N GLN A 28 -8.54 13.89 24.40
CA GLN A 28 -7.84 14.64 25.43
C GLN A 28 -6.47 15.14 24.94
N GLN A 29 -5.69 14.28 24.27
CA GLN A 29 -4.42 14.67 23.63
C GLN A 29 -4.63 15.75 22.57
N HIS A 30 -5.71 15.64 21.79
CA HIS A 30 -6.04 16.63 20.79
C HIS A 30 -6.43 18.00 21.41
N THR A 31 -7.20 18.00 22.49
CA THR A 31 -7.57 19.23 23.22
C THR A 31 -6.37 19.87 23.92
N GLU A 32 -5.42 19.08 24.43
CA GLU A 32 -4.15 19.58 24.99
C GLU A 32 -3.31 20.33 23.94
N LEU A 33 -3.35 19.90 22.67
CA LEU A 33 -2.69 20.62 21.56
C LEU A 33 -3.31 22.00 21.30
N PHE A 34 -4.64 22.13 21.48
CA PHE A 34 -5.35 23.40 21.34
C PHE A 34 -5.07 24.37 22.49
N GLN A 35 -5.00 23.85 23.71
CA GLN A 35 -4.79 24.66 24.92
C GLN A 35 -3.31 24.98 25.22
N GLY A 36 -2.39 24.52 24.38
CA GLY A 36 -0.96 24.82 24.48
C GLY A 36 -0.24 24.19 25.68
N HIS A 37 -0.89 23.29 26.41
CA HIS A 37 -0.30 22.63 27.58
C HIS A 37 0.61 21.47 27.16
N LYS A 38 1.84 21.44 27.73
CA LYS A 38 2.88 20.38 27.63
C LYS A 38 3.00 19.70 26.27
N THR A 39 3.24 20.48 25.22
CA THR A 39 3.65 19.94 23.92
C THR A 39 5.18 19.90 23.81
N HIS A 40 5.70 18.84 23.22
CA HIS A 40 7.10 18.72 22.84
C HIS A 40 7.27 19.16 21.39
N GLN A 41 7.99 20.27 21.21
CA GLN A 41 8.30 20.82 19.88
C GLN A 41 9.54 20.15 19.28
N CYS A 42 9.47 19.85 17.99
CA CYS A 42 10.62 19.38 17.24
C CYS A 42 11.64 20.50 17.04
N PRO A 43 12.92 20.29 17.38
CA PRO A 43 13.95 21.32 17.17
C PRO A 43 14.33 21.53 15.69
N HIS A 44 13.85 20.67 14.79
CA HIS A 44 14.21 20.69 13.37
C HIS A 44 13.04 21.05 12.43
N CYS A 45 11.82 21.23 12.96
CA CYS A 45 10.66 21.68 12.17
C CYS A 45 9.48 22.09 13.07
N ASP A 46 8.40 22.61 12.49
CA ASP A 46 7.23 23.13 13.22
C ASP A 46 6.29 22.06 13.82
N HIS A 47 6.75 20.81 13.92
CA HIS A 47 5.91 19.72 14.43
C HIS A 47 5.90 19.72 15.95
N LYS A 48 4.69 19.68 16.53
CA LYS A 48 4.46 19.53 17.97
C LYS A 48 3.85 18.16 18.24
N SER A 49 4.30 17.52 19.31
CA SER A 49 3.78 16.23 19.78
C SER A 49 3.37 16.34 21.25
N THR A 50 2.29 15.68 21.63
CA THR A 50 1.85 15.57 23.04
C THR A 50 2.72 14.62 23.86
N ASN A 51 3.57 13.81 23.21
CA ASN A 51 4.38 12.79 23.87
C ASN A 51 5.85 12.88 23.45
N SER A 52 6.75 12.97 24.44
CA SER A 52 8.21 13.00 24.24
C SER A 52 8.72 11.79 23.44
N SER A 53 8.14 10.60 23.66
CA SER A 53 8.54 9.38 22.95
C SER A 53 8.20 9.44 21.46
N ASP A 54 7.05 10.03 21.12
CA ASP A 54 6.62 10.20 19.74
C ASP A 54 7.44 11.26 19.01
N LEU A 55 7.80 12.35 19.72
CA LEU A 55 8.72 13.34 19.19
C LEU A 55 10.10 12.72 18.88
N LYS A 56 10.69 11.97 19.82
CA LYS A 56 11.98 11.28 19.63
C LYS A 56 11.95 10.34 18.42
N ARG A 57 10.89 9.53 18.31
CA ARG A 57 10.68 8.62 17.18
C ARG A 57 10.58 9.36 15.85
N ARG A 58 9.92 10.52 15.81
CA ARG A 58 9.83 11.36 14.61
C ARG A 58 11.19 11.96 14.25
N ILE A 59 11.92 12.48 15.23
CA ILE A 59 13.27 13.04 15.01
C ILE A 59 14.16 11.99 14.35
N ILE A 60 14.14 10.77 14.87
CA ILE A 60 14.88 9.65 14.29
C ILE A 60 14.37 9.32 12.88
N SER A 61 13.07 9.30 12.64
CA SER A 61 12.52 8.90 11.33
C SER A 61 12.76 9.91 10.21
N VAL A 62 12.72 11.21 10.54
CA VAL A 62 12.68 12.30 9.55
C VAL A 62 14.02 13.01 9.43
N HIS A 63 14.72 13.21 10.55
CA HIS A 63 15.89 14.08 10.58
C HIS A 63 17.19 13.27 10.66
N THR A 64 17.37 12.40 11.66
CA THR A 64 18.67 11.73 11.86
C THR A 64 18.80 10.40 11.12
N LYS A 65 17.69 9.68 10.90
CA LYS A 65 17.66 8.30 10.36
C LYS A 65 18.55 7.32 11.13
N ASP A 66 18.92 7.67 12.36
CA ASP A 66 19.74 6.82 13.21
C ASP A 66 18.85 5.98 14.14
N PHE A 67 18.40 4.85 13.60
CA PHE A 67 17.46 3.98 14.29
C PHE A 67 18.16 3.11 15.34
N PRO A 68 17.57 2.94 16.54
CA PRO A 68 18.16 2.13 17.61
C PRO A 68 18.38 0.65 17.25
N HIS A 69 17.56 0.12 16.34
CA HIS A 69 17.63 -1.28 15.93
C HIS A 69 17.80 -1.37 14.42
N LYS A 70 18.98 -1.76 13.95
CA LYS A 70 19.28 -1.91 12.52
C LYS A 70 19.30 -3.39 12.16
N CYS A 71 18.83 -3.70 10.96
CA CYS A 71 18.91 -5.05 10.43
C CYS A 71 20.33 -5.32 9.92
N GLU A 72 20.98 -6.37 10.41
CA GLU A 72 22.33 -6.74 9.99
C GLU A 72 22.42 -7.18 8.51
N VAL A 73 21.29 -7.60 7.91
CA VAL A 73 21.26 -8.12 6.53
C VAL A 73 21.05 -7.03 5.48
N CYS A 74 20.28 -5.98 5.78
CA CYS A 74 19.95 -4.92 4.80
C CYS A 74 20.03 -3.51 5.38
N GLU A 75 20.62 -3.36 6.57
CA GLU A 75 20.87 -2.10 7.29
C GLU A 75 19.62 -1.25 7.60
N LYS A 76 18.42 -1.78 7.30
CA LYS A 76 17.16 -1.08 7.56
C LYS A 76 16.95 -0.88 9.05
N GLY A 77 16.65 0.37 9.43
CA GLY A 77 16.45 0.79 10.82
C GLY A 77 15.00 0.70 11.32
N PHE A 78 14.84 0.40 12.60
CA PHE A 78 13.57 0.23 13.31
C PHE A 78 13.61 0.88 14.70
N HIS A 79 12.44 1.32 15.17
CA HIS A 79 12.29 1.96 16.49
C HIS A 79 12.12 0.96 17.62
N ARG A 80 11.65 -0.25 17.31
CA ARG A 80 11.41 -1.30 18.31
C ARG A 80 12.08 -2.62 17.93
N PRO A 81 12.58 -3.40 18.91
CA PRO A 81 13.12 -4.73 18.65
C PRO A 81 12.09 -5.67 18.00
N SER A 82 10.81 -5.54 18.37
CA SER A 82 9.73 -6.36 17.80
C SER A 82 9.46 -6.07 16.32
N GLU A 83 9.70 -4.84 15.86
CA GLU A 83 9.60 -4.44 14.46
C GLU A 83 10.79 -5.01 13.66
N LEU A 84 12.01 -4.93 14.22
CA LEU A 84 13.18 -5.58 13.66
C LEU A 84 13.01 -7.11 13.59
N LYS A 85 12.48 -7.75 14.63
CA LYS A 85 12.25 -9.21 14.65
C LYS A 85 11.33 -9.65 13.51
N LYS A 86 10.17 -9.00 13.35
CA LYS A 86 9.23 -9.26 12.23
C LYS A 86 9.88 -9.00 10.87
N HIS A 87 10.73 -7.98 10.77
CA HIS A 87 11.48 -7.73 9.55
C HIS A 87 12.55 -8.81 9.30
N SER A 88 13.27 -9.27 10.33
CA SER A 88 14.31 -10.30 10.20
C SER A 88 13.75 -11.65 9.72
N GLU A 89 12.49 -11.95 10.04
CA GLU A 89 11.77 -13.11 9.51
C GLU A 89 11.59 -13.03 7.98
N THR A 90 11.63 -11.83 7.39
CA THR A 90 11.60 -11.68 5.92
C THR A 90 12.92 -12.09 5.26
N HIS A 91 14.04 -12.09 5.99
CA HIS A 91 15.36 -12.52 5.51
C HIS A 91 15.59 -14.02 5.67
N LYS A 92 14.97 -14.68 6.66
CA LYS A 92 15.13 -16.13 6.94
C LYS A 92 14.55 -17.07 5.87
N GLY A 93 14.23 -16.56 4.69
CA GLY A 93 13.57 -17.32 3.63
C GLY A 93 12.10 -17.52 3.98
N LYS A 94 11.20 -16.88 3.20
CA LYS A 94 9.78 -17.11 3.38
C LYS A 94 9.51 -18.59 3.14
N LYS A 95 8.89 -19.30 4.11
CA LYS A 95 8.43 -20.68 3.93
C LYS A 95 7.65 -20.77 2.63
N ILE A 96 8.22 -21.46 1.63
CA ILE A 96 7.61 -21.59 0.32
C ILE A 96 6.53 -22.64 0.43
N HIS A 97 5.29 -22.23 0.18
CA HIS A 97 4.15 -23.12 0.10
C HIS A 97 4.04 -23.65 -1.34
N GLN A 98 4.10 -24.97 -1.50
CA GLN A 98 3.98 -25.66 -2.77
C GLN A 98 2.55 -26.18 -2.98
N CYS A 99 2.04 -26.05 -4.21
CA CYS A 99 0.78 -26.66 -4.60
C CYS A 99 0.91 -28.18 -4.64
N ARG A 100 -0.10 -28.88 -4.11
CA ARG A 100 -0.12 -30.35 -4.11
C ARG A 100 -0.48 -30.95 -5.48
N HIS A 101 -0.93 -30.12 -6.42
CA HIS A 101 -1.44 -30.54 -7.72
C HIS A 101 -0.57 -30.09 -8.90
N CYS A 102 0.44 -29.25 -8.67
CA CYS A 102 1.40 -28.81 -9.69
C CYS A 102 2.66 -28.21 -9.05
N ASP A 103 3.64 -27.84 -9.88
CA ASP A 103 4.92 -27.27 -9.42
C ASP A 103 4.84 -25.81 -8.94
N PHE A 104 3.64 -25.22 -8.88
CA PHE A 104 3.47 -23.85 -8.43
C PHE A 104 3.88 -23.69 -6.96
N LYS A 105 4.74 -22.69 -6.72
CA LYS A 105 5.32 -22.38 -5.41
C LYS A 105 5.14 -20.90 -5.11
N THR A 106 4.75 -20.57 -3.88
CA THR A 106 4.61 -19.19 -3.43
C THR A 106 4.93 -19.05 -1.95
N SER A 107 5.54 -17.94 -1.57
CA SER A 107 5.78 -17.60 -0.17
C SER A 107 4.52 -17.12 0.57
N ASP A 108 3.45 -16.84 -0.16
CA ASP A 108 2.19 -16.33 0.39
C ASP A 108 1.12 -17.44 0.37
N PRO A 109 0.66 -17.93 1.54
CA PRO A 109 -0.33 -18.98 1.61
C PRO A 109 -1.69 -18.57 1.01
N PHE A 110 -2.03 -17.28 1.03
CA PHE A 110 -3.25 -16.78 0.41
C PHE A 110 -3.18 -16.88 -1.11
N VAL A 111 -2.02 -16.61 -1.70
CA VAL A 111 -1.77 -16.80 -3.14
C VAL A 111 -1.87 -18.28 -3.52
N LEU A 112 -1.38 -19.19 -2.67
CA LEU A 112 -1.49 -20.63 -2.91
C LEU A 112 -2.95 -21.09 -2.89
N SER A 113 -3.72 -20.70 -1.88
CA SER A 113 -5.15 -21.01 -1.77
C SER A 113 -5.91 -20.50 -3.00
N GLY A 114 -5.68 -19.25 -3.39
CA GLY A 114 -6.28 -18.69 -4.59
C GLY A 114 -5.89 -19.44 -5.87
N HIS A 115 -4.62 -19.84 -6.01
CA HIS A 115 -4.15 -20.65 -7.13
C HIS A 115 -4.93 -21.97 -7.21
N ILE A 116 -5.01 -22.72 -6.11
CA ILE A 116 -5.74 -23.99 -6.03
C ILE A 116 -7.20 -23.80 -6.45
N LEU A 117 -7.87 -22.79 -5.88
CA LEU A 117 -9.28 -22.51 -6.16
C LEU A 117 -9.56 -22.22 -7.65
N SER A 118 -8.63 -21.56 -8.32
CA SER A 118 -8.86 -21.14 -9.72
C SER A 118 -8.36 -22.13 -10.78
N VAL A 119 -7.26 -22.83 -10.51
CA VAL A 119 -6.58 -23.68 -11.50
C VAL A 119 -7.04 -25.12 -11.35
N HIS A 120 -7.20 -25.59 -10.12
CA HIS A 120 -7.46 -27.00 -9.85
C HIS A 120 -8.94 -27.27 -9.55
N THR A 121 -9.60 -26.46 -8.71
CA THR A 121 -11.02 -26.70 -8.39
C THR A 121 -11.98 -25.90 -9.27
N LYS A 122 -11.51 -24.79 -9.88
CA LYS A 122 -12.34 -23.80 -10.61
C LYS A 122 -13.51 -23.26 -9.78
N ASP A 123 -13.47 -23.44 -8.46
CA ASP A 123 -14.50 -22.98 -7.55
C ASP A 123 -14.14 -21.59 -7.03
N LEU A 124 -14.65 -20.59 -7.74
CA LEU A 124 -14.44 -19.19 -7.41
C LEU A 124 -15.63 -18.69 -6.59
N PRO A 125 -15.43 -18.32 -5.31
CA PRO A 125 -16.52 -18.04 -4.37
C PRO A 125 -17.35 -16.81 -4.75
N PHE A 126 -16.77 -15.87 -5.50
CA PHE A 126 -17.44 -14.64 -5.90
C PHE A 126 -17.76 -14.66 -7.38
N LYS A 127 -19.03 -14.80 -7.76
CA LYS A 127 -19.46 -14.84 -9.17
C LYS A 127 -20.22 -13.57 -9.56
N CYS A 128 -19.90 -13.03 -10.72
CA CYS A 128 -20.64 -11.94 -11.32
C CYS A 128 -22.04 -12.44 -11.71
N LYS A 129 -23.10 -11.80 -11.16
CA LYS A 129 -24.48 -12.18 -11.51
C LYS A 129 -24.83 -11.92 -12.98
N ARG A 130 -24.18 -10.95 -13.61
CA ARG A 130 -24.41 -10.54 -15.02
C ARG A 130 -23.75 -11.45 -16.05
N CYS A 131 -22.44 -11.70 -15.93
CA CYS A 131 -21.68 -12.47 -16.93
C CYS A 131 -21.15 -13.82 -16.41
N LYS A 132 -21.55 -14.22 -15.19
CA LYS A 132 -21.16 -15.48 -14.52
C LYS A 132 -19.65 -15.66 -14.27
N ARG A 133 -18.81 -14.68 -14.62
CA ARG A 133 -17.37 -14.69 -14.35
C ARG A 133 -17.09 -14.80 -12.84
N GLY A 134 -16.24 -15.74 -12.46
CA GLY A 134 -15.80 -15.95 -11.07
C GLY A 134 -14.56 -15.13 -10.69
N PHE A 135 -14.44 -14.84 -9.40
CA PHE A 135 -13.35 -14.08 -8.77
C PHE A 135 -12.96 -14.72 -7.43
N ARG A 136 -11.69 -14.53 -7.04
CA ARG A 136 -11.16 -15.07 -5.79
C ARG A 136 -11.46 -14.15 -4.61
N GLN A 137 -11.62 -12.86 -4.86
CA GLN A 137 -11.91 -11.85 -3.84
C GLN A 137 -13.12 -10.99 -4.18
N GLN A 138 -13.84 -10.55 -3.15
CA GLN A 138 -14.96 -9.61 -3.30
C GLN A 138 -14.52 -8.28 -3.91
N ASN A 139 -13.33 -7.79 -3.57
CA ASN A 139 -12.78 -6.55 -4.14
C ASN A 139 -12.53 -6.64 -5.65
N GLU A 140 -12.13 -7.82 -6.14
CA GLU A 140 -11.95 -8.07 -7.58
C GLU A 140 -13.31 -8.08 -8.29
N LEU A 141 -14.31 -8.77 -7.72
CA LEU A 141 -15.67 -8.74 -8.24
C LEU A 141 -16.20 -7.29 -8.26
N LYS A 142 -16.01 -6.52 -7.18
CA LYS A 142 -16.46 -5.11 -7.12
C LYS A 142 -15.80 -4.25 -8.19
N LYS A 143 -14.50 -4.42 -8.45
CA LYS A 143 -13.80 -3.75 -9.56
C LYS A 143 -14.37 -4.18 -10.91
N HIS A 144 -14.60 -5.47 -11.11
CA HIS A 144 -15.22 -5.99 -12.32
C HIS A 144 -16.64 -5.47 -12.54
N MET A 145 -17.47 -5.34 -11.50
CA MET A 145 -18.82 -4.81 -11.64
C MET A 145 -18.83 -3.37 -12.19
N LYS A 146 -17.74 -2.60 -12.01
CA LYS A 146 -17.58 -1.27 -12.64
C LYS A 146 -17.44 -1.34 -14.16
N THR A 147 -17.01 -2.47 -14.72
CA THR A 147 -16.95 -2.62 -16.19
C THR A 147 -18.36 -2.80 -16.77
N HIS A 148 -19.30 -3.35 -16.01
CA HIS A 148 -20.70 -3.48 -16.42
C HIS A 148 -21.52 -2.19 -16.28
N SER A 149 -21.11 -1.26 -15.41
CA SER A 149 -21.83 -0.01 -15.22
C SER A 149 -21.47 1.05 -16.27
N GLY A 150 -20.45 0.83 -17.11
CA GLY A 150 -20.03 1.78 -18.13
C GLY A 150 -19.56 3.15 -17.60
N ARG A 151 -19.52 3.35 -16.27
CA ARG A 151 -19.08 4.60 -15.64
C ARG A 151 -17.57 4.75 -15.81
N LYS A 152 -17.18 5.33 -16.94
CA LYS A 152 -15.83 5.80 -17.26
C LYS A 152 -15.47 6.93 -16.28
N VAL A 153 -14.66 6.61 -15.28
CA VAL A 153 -14.28 7.56 -14.21
C VAL A 153 -13.06 8.39 -14.62
N TYR A 154 -12.19 7.83 -15.46
CA TYR A 154 -10.95 8.47 -15.91
C TYR A 154 -11.03 8.74 -17.41
N GLN A 155 -11.13 10.02 -17.78
CA GLN A 155 -11.18 10.48 -19.16
C GLN A 155 -9.87 11.19 -19.51
N CYS A 156 -9.33 10.88 -20.68
CA CYS A 156 -8.14 11.55 -21.17
C CYS A 156 -8.53 12.94 -21.66
N GLN A 157 -7.74 13.95 -21.30
CA GLN A 157 -7.97 15.33 -21.77
C GLN A 157 -7.42 15.55 -23.18
N TYR A 158 -6.53 14.67 -23.66
CA TYR A 158 -5.83 14.81 -24.94
C TYR A 158 -6.43 13.92 -26.05
N CYS A 159 -7.35 13.00 -25.73
CA CYS A 159 -8.02 12.13 -26.70
C CYS A 159 -9.30 11.54 -26.12
N GLU A 160 -10.08 10.82 -26.93
CA GLU A 160 -11.37 10.23 -26.51
C GLU A 160 -11.23 8.98 -25.60
N TYR A 161 -10.00 8.61 -25.24
CA TYR A 161 -9.76 7.45 -24.38
C TYR A 161 -10.32 7.65 -22.98
N SER A 162 -11.01 6.63 -22.48
CA SER A 162 -11.64 6.65 -21.17
C SER A 162 -11.67 5.26 -20.54
N THR A 163 -11.47 5.17 -19.23
CA THR A 163 -11.38 3.90 -18.50
C THR A 163 -11.92 4.00 -17.08
N THR A 164 -12.21 2.84 -16.48
CA THR A 164 -12.65 2.71 -15.09
C THR A 164 -11.49 2.41 -14.11
N ASP A 165 -10.29 2.15 -14.65
CA ASP A 165 -9.08 1.80 -13.90
C ASP A 165 -8.04 2.93 -13.93
N ALA A 166 -7.68 3.46 -12.76
CA ALA A 166 -6.71 4.54 -12.60
C ALA A 166 -5.32 4.15 -13.13
N SER A 167 -4.89 2.91 -12.88
CA SER A 167 -3.58 2.42 -13.33
C SER A 167 -3.54 2.28 -14.86
N GLY A 168 -4.62 1.79 -15.45
CA GLY A 168 -4.82 1.78 -16.91
C GLY A 168 -4.78 3.19 -17.50
N PHE A 169 -5.45 4.16 -16.86
CA PHE A 169 -5.45 5.56 -17.31
C PHE A 169 -4.05 6.17 -17.30
N LYS A 170 -3.32 6.04 -16.18
CA LYS A 170 -1.94 6.55 -16.07
C LYS A 170 -1.03 5.94 -17.14
N ARG A 171 -1.17 4.63 -17.39
CA ARG A 171 -0.41 3.94 -18.45
C ARG A 171 -0.77 4.47 -19.84
N HIS A 172 -2.04 4.72 -20.12
CA HIS A 172 -2.47 5.30 -21.40
C HIS A 172 -1.78 6.66 -21.63
N VAL A 173 -1.86 7.55 -20.63
CA VAL A 173 -1.24 8.89 -20.74
C VAL A 173 0.26 8.80 -20.99
N ILE A 174 0.95 7.93 -20.24
CA ILE A 174 2.39 7.70 -20.45
C ILE A 174 2.70 7.15 -21.84
N SER A 175 1.89 6.22 -22.35
CA SER A 175 2.21 5.54 -23.62
C SER A 175 2.02 6.44 -24.83
N ILE A 176 0.97 7.25 -24.82
CA ILE A 176 0.48 7.94 -26.01
C ILE A 176 0.91 9.41 -25.99
N HIS A 177 0.81 10.07 -24.84
CA HIS A 177 0.94 11.53 -24.76
C HIS A 177 2.32 11.98 -24.29
N THR A 178 2.82 11.43 -23.18
CA THR A 178 4.10 11.91 -22.62
C THR A 178 5.31 11.10 -23.09
N LYS A 179 5.15 9.81 -23.38
CA LYS A 179 6.25 8.86 -23.66
C LYS A 179 7.34 8.86 -22.58
N ASP A 180 7.01 9.33 -21.37
CA ASP A 180 7.91 9.36 -20.24
C ASP A 180 7.83 8.04 -19.47
N TYR A 181 8.69 7.10 -19.88
CA TYR A 181 8.69 5.75 -19.35
C TYR A 181 9.42 5.67 -18.01
N PRO A 182 8.73 5.37 -16.89
CA PRO A 182 9.31 5.44 -15.54
C PRO A 182 10.33 4.34 -15.26
N HIS A 183 10.39 3.30 -16.09
CA HIS A 183 11.29 2.17 -15.89
C HIS A 183 12.28 2.08 -17.03
N ARG A 184 13.53 2.50 -16.82
CA ARG A 184 14.58 2.42 -17.83
C ARG A 184 15.53 1.26 -17.58
N CYS A 185 15.93 0.57 -18.65
CA CYS A 185 17.04 -0.37 -18.62
C CYS A 185 18.35 0.38 -18.35
N GLU A 186 19.17 -0.12 -17.44
CA GLU A 186 20.43 0.55 -17.10
C GLU A 186 21.50 0.36 -18.17
N HIS A 187 21.49 -0.81 -18.83
CA HIS A 187 22.43 -1.19 -19.88
C HIS A 187 22.20 -0.47 -21.22
N CYS A 188 20.95 -0.42 -21.71
CA CYS A 188 20.65 0.15 -23.03
C CYS A 188 19.73 1.40 -22.99
N LYS A 189 19.39 1.92 -21.80
CA LYS A 189 18.54 3.10 -21.56
C LYS A 189 17.11 3.04 -22.13
N LYS A 190 16.70 1.91 -22.70
CA LYS A 190 15.34 1.67 -23.20
C LYS A 190 14.30 1.82 -22.08
N GLY A 191 13.24 2.59 -22.36
CA GLY A 191 12.15 2.86 -21.44
C GLY A 191 11.00 1.86 -21.54
N PHE A 192 10.42 1.51 -20.39
CA PHE A 192 9.32 0.57 -20.25
C PHE A 192 8.19 1.14 -19.40
N ARG A 193 6.97 0.68 -19.69
CA ARG A 193 5.75 1.11 -18.99
C ARG A 193 5.50 0.32 -17.72
N ARG A 194 6.06 -0.90 -17.65
CA ARG A 194 5.94 -1.80 -16.51
C ARG A 194 7.32 -2.28 -16.05
N PRO A 195 7.52 -2.47 -14.75
CA PRO A 195 8.74 -3.12 -14.24
C PRO A 195 8.92 -4.53 -14.82
N SER A 196 7.83 -5.28 -15.00
CA SER A 196 7.88 -6.62 -15.58
C SER A 196 8.40 -6.64 -17.02
N GLU A 197 8.06 -5.62 -17.82
CA GLU A 197 8.56 -5.47 -19.20
C GLU A 197 10.06 -5.14 -19.20
N LYS A 198 10.51 -4.23 -18.33
CA LYS A 198 11.95 -3.96 -18.11
C LYS A 198 12.67 -5.25 -17.71
N ASN A 199 12.14 -5.99 -16.73
CA ASN A 199 12.78 -7.19 -16.21
C ASN A 199 12.89 -8.27 -17.30
N GLN A 200 11.82 -8.54 -18.05
CA GLN A 200 11.89 -9.48 -19.19
C GLN A 200 12.89 -9.06 -20.26
N HIS A 201 13.03 -7.75 -20.50
CA HIS A 201 14.02 -7.22 -21.42
C HIS A 201 15.45 -7.39 -20.89
N ILE A 202 15.69 -7.15 -19.60
CA ILE A 202 17.00 -7.35 -18.97
C ILE A 202 17.40 -8.82 -19.00
N MET A 203 16.46 -9.76 -18.80
CA MET A 203 16.73 -11.20 -18.91
C MET A 203 17.15 -11.67 -20.32
N ARG A 204 17.05 -10.80 -21.33
CA ARG A 204 17.43 -11.06 -22.73
C ARG A 204 18.69 -10.30 -23.15
N HIS A 205 19.25 -9.49 -22.27
CA HIS A 205 20.61 -8.96 -22.44
C HIS A 205 21.61 -10.05 -22.06
#